data_AF-A0A523VX76-F1
#
_entry.id   AF-A0A523VX76-F1
#
_cell.length_a   1.000
_cell.length_b   1.000
_cell.length_c   1.000
_cell.angle_alpha   90.00
_cell.angle_beta   90.00
_cell.angle_gamma   90.00
#
_symmetry.space_group_name_H-M   'P 1'
#
loop_
_entity.id
_entity.type
_entity.pdbx_description
1 polymer ?
#
loop_
_entity_poly.entity_id
_entity_poly.type
_entity_poly.pdbx_seq_one_letter_code
_entity_poly.pdbx_strand_id
1 'polypeptide(L)' 'MSYRPNSSFKCKGNTVLVIEHNPDVIKVADYIIDLGPEGGDEGGEVVAAGPPEEVARNLRSHTGKILKKVLAS' A
#
# COMPACT_ATOMS: atom_id res chain seq x y z
N MET A 1 5.35 26.43 -27.69
CA MET A 1 4.77 25.08 -27.83
C MET A 1 5.22 24.27 -26.61
N SER A 2 4.44 24.27 -25.53
CA SER A 2 4.85 23.65 -24.25
C SER A 2 4.16 22.30 -24.11
N TYR A 3 4.95 21.23 -24.23
CA TYR A 3 4.50 19.86 -24.01
C TYR A 3 4.17 19.66 -22.51
N ARG A 4 2.90 19.39 -22.19
CA ARG A 4 2.46 18.95 -20.85
C ARG A 4 2.10 17.47 -20.93
N PRO A 5 2.91 16.56 -20.35
CA PRO A 5 2.57 15.15 -20.32
C PRO A 5 1.42 14.94 -19.32
N ASN A 6 0.25 14.61 -19.85
CA ASN A 6 -0.90 14.14 -19.08
C ASN A 6 -0.67 12.68 -18.68
N SER A 7 -0.25 12.41 -17.45
CA SER A 7 -0.50 11.12 -16.79
C SER A 7 -1.90 11.18 -16.15
N SER A 8 -2.92 10.85 -16.94
CA SER A 8 -4.33 11.24 -16.76
C SER A 8 -5.16 10.43 -15.75
N PHE A 9 -4.58 9.91 -14.67
CA PHE A 9 -5.36 9.26 -13.60
C PHE A 9 -5.14 9.86 -12.20
N LYS A 10 -3.94 10.37 -11.87
CA LYS A 10 -3.66 10.95 -10.55
C LYS A 10 -4.19 12.39 -10.38
N CYS A 11 -4.51 13.10 -11.46
CA CYS A 11 -4.75 14.55 -11.40
C CYS A 11 -6.22 15.00 -11.46
N LYS A 12 -7.20 14.12 -11.25
CA LYS A 12 -8.64 14.47 -11.25
C LYS A 12 -9.28 14.58 -9.87
N GLY A 13 -8.51 14.43 -8.78
CA GLY A 13 -9.07 14.34 -7.42
C GLY A 13 -9.81 13.02 -7.17
N ASN A 14 -9.59 12.01 -8.01
CA ASN A 14 -10.19 10.70 -7.84
C ASN A 14 -9.40 9.90 -6.79
N THR A 15 -10.11 9.17 -5.94
CA THR A 15 -9.51 8.16 -5.06
C THR A 15 -9.58 6.81 -5.75
N VAL A 16 -8.48 6.07 -5.76
CA VAL A 16 -8.42 4.72 -6.31
C VAL A 16 -8.12 3.77 -5.16
N LEU A 17 -9.02 2.80 -4.96
CA LEU A 17 -8.84 1.72 -4.00
C LEU A 17 -8.53 0.44 -4.77
N VAL A 18 -7.45 -0.24 -4.40
CA VAL A 18 -6.99 -1.49 -5.03
C VAL A 18 -6.70 -2.50 -3.95
N ILE A 19 -7.10 -3.75 -4.18
CA ILE A 19 -6.70 -4.90 -3.37
C ILE A 19 -5.57 -5.60 -4.13
N GLU A 20 -4.36 -5.59 -3.56
CA GLU A 20 -3.17 -6.18 -4.17
C GLU A 20 -2.30 -6.89 -3.13
N HIS A 21 -1.56 -7.89 -3.59
CA HIS A 21 -0.54 -8.63 -2.87
C HIS A 21 0.86 -8.37 -3.44
N ASN A 22 0.97 -7.73 -4.62
CA ASN A 22 2.25 -7.42 -5.23
C ASN A 22 2.94 -6.23 -4.52
N PRO A 23 4.10 -6.44 -3.85
CA PRO A 23 4.77 -5.39 -3.09
C PRO A 23 5.28 -4.23 -3.94
N ASP A 24 5.51 -4.43 -5.24
CA ASP A 24 5.94 -3.34 -6.14
C ASP A 24 4.83 -2.34 -6.42
N VAL A 25 3.57 -2.78 -6.35
CA VAL A 25 2.38 -1.90 -6.45
C VAL A 25 2.09 -1.26 -5.11
N ILE A 26 2.22 -2.02 -4.02
CA ILE A 26 1.93 -1.54 -2.66
C ILE A 26 2.91 -0.43 -2.24
N LYS A 27 4.20 -0.53 -2.59
CA LYS A 27 5.21 0.48 -2.18
C LYS A 27 4.99 1.88 -2.75
N VAL A 28 4.26 2.00 -3.87
CA VAL A 28 3.99 3.29 -4.54
C VAL A 28 2.64 3.89 -4.13
N ALA A 29 1.91 3.21 -3.22
CA ALA A 29 0.66 3.70 -2.68
C ALA A 29 0.92 4.84 -1.67
N ASP A 30 0.04 5.84 -1.69
CA ASP A 30 0.11 6.96 -0.75
C ASP A 30 -0.42 6.56 0.64
N TYR A 31 -1.26 5.52 0.71
CA TYR A 31 -1.85 4.99 1.94
C TYR A 31 -2.13 3.50 1.80
N ILE A 32 -1.87 2.72 2.85
CA ILE A 32 -2.08 1.28 2.90
C ILE A 32 -2.98 0.92 4.07
N ILE A 33 -3.89 -0.02 3.84
CA ILE A 33 -4.68 -0.68 4.87
C ILE A 33 -4.33 -2.17 4.76
N ASP A 34 -3.69 -2.70 5.80
CA ASP A 34 -3.33 -4.11 5.89
C ASP A 34 -4.38 -4.87 6.69
N LEU A 35 -4.96 -5.89 6.05
CA LEU A 35 -6.01 -6.72 6.62
C LEU A 35 -5.43 -8.10 6.91
N GLY A 36 -5.74 -8.65 8.09
CA GLY A 36 -5.19 -9.92 8.55
C GLY A 36 -5.57 -10.18 10.01
N PRO A 37 -4.70 -10.84 10.81
CA PRO A 37 -3.35 -11.33 10.49
C PRO A 37 -3.36 -12.53 9.52
N GLU A 38 -4.45 -13.29 9.50
CA GLU A 38 -4.63 -14.47 8.64
C GLU A 38 -5.77 -14.25 7.63
N GLY A 39 -5.98 -15.22 6.74
CA GLY A 39 -7.13 -15.24 5.82
C GLY A 39 -8.29 -16.08 6.35
N GLY A 40 -9.51 -15.82 5.85
CA GLY A 40 -10.71 -16.58 6.24
C GLY A 40 -11.26 -16.14 7.59
N ASP A 41 -11.72 -17.10 8.40
CA ASP A 41 -12.39 -16.83 9.68
C ASP A 41 -11.47 -16.22 10.76
N GLU A 42 -10.15 -16.37 10.60
CA GLU A 42 -9.13 -15.78 11.49
C GLU A 42 -8.58 -14.45 10.96
N GLY A 43 -9.17 -13.92 9.89
CA GLY A 43 -8.86 -12.63 9.31
C GLY A 43 -9.89 -11.54 9.63
N GLY A 44 -9.79 -10.42 8.91
CA GLY A 44 -10.78 -9.34 8.97
C GLY A 44 -10.47 -8.23 9.98
N GLU A 45 -9.34 -8.29 10.67
CA GLU A 45 -8.85 -7.19 11.49
C GLU A 45 -7.96 -6.23 10.68
N VAL A 46 -8.05 -4.94 11.00
CA VAL A 46 -7.10 -3.94 10.50
C VAL A 46 -5.82 -4.07 11.34
N VAL A 47 -4.80 -4.72 10.77
CA VAL A 47 -3.52 -4.96 11.45
C VAL A 47 -2.65 -3.72 11.44
N ALA A 48 -2.69 -2.97 10.34
CA ALA A 48 -1.99 -1.71 10.16
C ALA A 48 -2.74 -0.81 9.18
N ALA A 49 -2.71 0.50 9.39
CA ALA A 49 -3.20 1.46 8.41
C ALA A 49 -2.34 2.72 8.46
N GLY A 50 -1.92 3.24 7.32
CA GLY A 50 -1.07 4.42 7.25
C GLY A 50 -0.22 4.48 5.98
N PRO A 51 0.70 5.46 5.90
CA PRO A 51 1.71 5.51 4.85
C PRO A 51 2.59 4.24 4.83
N PRO A 52 3.19 3.88 3.68
CA PRO A 52 4.04 2.69 3.55
C PRO A 52 5.14 2.58 4.60
N GLU A 53 5.75 3.70 5.00
CA GLU A 53 6.83 3.74 5.98
C GLU A 53 6.34 3.41 7.39
N GLU A 54 5.09 3.73 7.71
CA GLU A 54 4.46 3.41 9.00
C GLU A 54 4.06 1.94 9.04
N VAL A 55 3.41 1.44 7.98
CA VAL A 55 3.05 0.02 7.86
C VAL A 55 4.28 -0.87 7.88
N ALA A 56 5.39 -0.45 7.26
CA ALA A 56 6.67 -1.18 7.28
C ALA A 56 7.30 -1.33 8.67
N ARG A 57 6.92 -0.48 9.65
CA ARG A 57 7.38 -0.59 11.05
C ARG A 57 6.53 -1.57 11.86
N ASN A 58 5.35 -1.94 11.38
CA ASN A 58 4.45 -2.83 12.11
C ASN A 58 4.88 -4.30 11.94
N LEU A 59 5.37 -4.90 13.03
CA LEU A 59 5.86 -6.29 13.05
C LEU A 59 4.73 -7.34 12.99
N ARG A 60 3.49 -6.95 13.29
CA ARG A 60 2.32 -7.84 13.18
C ARG A 60 1.82 -7.96 11.74
N SER A 61 2.18 -7.00 10.87
CA SER A 61 1.79 -6.97 9.47
C SER A 61 2.71 -7.87 8.63
N HIS A 62 2.13 -8.83 7.90
CA HIS A 62 2.88 -9.61 6.90
C HIS A 62 3.36 -8.71 5.75
N THR A 63 2.49 -7.80 5.31
CA THR A 63 2.76 -6.79 4.30
C THR A 63 3.90 -5.85 4.74
N GLY A 64 3.88 -5.39 6.00
CA GLY A 64 4.91 -4.53 6.59
C GLY A 64 6.30 -5.16 6.59
N LYS A 65 6.42 -6.46 6.88
CA LYS A 65 7.70 -7.20 6.82
C LYS A 65 8.29 -7.21 5.41
N ILE A 66 7.45 -7.31 4.38
CA ILE A 66 7.87 -7.29 2.98
C ILE A 66 8.22 -5.86 2.55
N LEU A 67 7.37 -4.89 2.88
CA LEU A 67 7.62 -3.47 2.59
C LEU A 67 8.93 -2.97 3.18
N LYS A 68 9.28 -3.39 4.39
CA LYS A 68 10.57 -3.05 4.99
C LYS A 68 11.77 -3.49 4.16
N LYS A 69 11.67 -4.63 3.46
CA LYS A 69 12.74 -5.11 2.57
C LYS A 69 12.79 -4.32 1.27
N VAL A 70 11.62 -3.97 0.73
CA VAL A 70 11.48 -3.31 -0.58
C VAL A 70 11.75 -1.80 -0.51
N LEU A 71 11.54 -1.16 0.65
CA LEU A 71 11.89 0.24 0.89
C LEU A 71 13.37 0.44 1.27
N ALA A 72 14.07 -0.62 1.68
CA ALA A 72 15.48 -0.58 2.04
C ALA A 72 16.42 -0.83 0.85
N SER A 73 15.86 -1.13 -0.33
CA SER A 73 16.55 -1.42 -1.59
C SER A 73 16.37 -0.27 -2.59
#